data_AF-A0A915C6P9-F1
#
_entry.id   AF-A0A915C6P9-F1
#
_cell.length_a   1.000
_cell.length_b   1.000
_cell.length_c   1.000
_cell.angle_alpha   90.00
_cell.angle_beta   90.00
_cell.angle_gamma   90.00
#
_symmetry.space_group_name_H-M   'P 1'
#
loop_
_entity.id
_entity.type
_entity.pdbx_description
1 polymer ?
#
loop_
_entity_poly.entity_id
_entity_poly.type
_entity_poly.pdbx_seq_one_letter_code
_entity_poly.pdbx_strand_id
1 'polypeptide(L)'
;MLLAVWLHGCPLAVAQFLQIEESVQYLTTHIDECGAEGTEDENQVTKGLMALVLAICLLYGDHSADKKNSLNMTVERRVGNEKIVELLEGVSRSEHYVRAAQRPQPLSKNAQEMLLDFQFTKLFKFLEGQIIKQLRPVGDASSAQMNGGSDNVVASFKELIKRQDETIATLNHQIKNLTADLAASKANEGIEAERELAKLKQEMAERCQIENDRKQAEQPHIEHFRSIAEQWQTEAHRYQQWAEQWQQYQIAQLPNAEEVVVQQLSAQVKQLEEQLTYGWQSFEVQGASLAQTSAQLVEANRKIHDLEVQLAAAMSNAATVEGARSSNQSELRNKGSDDEELASLKKEHEDLLVLLADQDAKISQYRQRLIQLGQTVTDEEDDGA
;
A
#
# COMPACT_ATOMS: atom_id res chain seq x y z
N MET A 1 -23.70 1.67 -20.40
CA MET A 1 -25.08 1.55 -19.86
C MET A 1 -26.14 2.08 -20.82
N LEU A 2 -26.11 3.37 -21.20
CA LEU A 2 -27.12 3.94 -22.12
C LEU A 2 -27.28 3.16 -23.42
N LEU A 3 -26.16 2.79 -24.09
CA LEU A 3 -26.20 1.98 -25.31
C LEU A 3 -26.90 0.64 -25.09
N ALA A 4 -26.60 -0.07 -24.00
CA ALA A 4 -27.25 -1.33 -23.69
C ALA A 4 -28.77 -1.17 -23.47
N VAL A 5 -29.20 -0.10 -22.79
CA VAL A 5 -30.63 0.23 -22.62
C VAL A 5 -31.29 0.53 -23.96
N TRP A 6 -30.62 1.30 -24.83
CA TRP A 6 -31.17 1.72 -26.12
C TRP A 6 -31.29 0.55 -27.11
N LEU A 7 -30.30 -0.34 -27.13
CA LEU A 7 -30.25 -1.48 -28.04
C LEU A 7 -31.15 -2.64 -27.57
N HIS A 8 -31.42 -2.73 -26.27
CA HIS A 8 -32.25 -3.80 -25.71
C HIS A 8 -33.68 -3.79 -26.28
N GLY A 9 -34.08 -4.90 -26.92
CA GLY A 9 -35.43 -5.04 -27.45
C GLY A 9 -35.76 -4.11 -28.63
N CYS A 10 -34.76 -3.47 -29.25
CA CYS A 10 -34.95 -2.55 -30.36
C CYS A 10 -34.10 -2.95 -31.59
N PRO A 11 -34.61 -3.83 -32.46
CA PRO A 11 -33.87 -4.30 -33.65
C PRO A 11 -33.45 -3.18 -34.60
N LEU A 12 -34.21 -2.08 -34.68
CA LEU A 12 -33.85 -0.92 -35.49
C LEU A 12 -32.62 -0.19 -34.94
N ALA A 13 -32.54 -0.01 -33.61
CA ALA A 13 -31.37 0.60 -32.98
C ALA A 13 -30.12 -0.29 -33.17
N VAL A 14 -30.30 -1.61 -33.07
CA VAL A 14 -29.22 -2.58 -33.34
C VAL A 14 -28.79 -2.54 -34.80
N ALA A 15 -29.73 -2.48 -35.75
CA ALA A 15 -29.40 -2.37 -37.17
C ALA A 15 -28.63 -1.08 -37.49
N GLN A 16 -29.03 0.05 -36.90
CA GLN A 16 -28.31 1.32 -37.05
C GLN A 16 -26.91 1.28 -36.41
N PHE A 17 -26.78 0.69 -35.22
CA PHE A 17 -25.50 0.54 -34.55
C PHE A 17 -24.53 -0.36 -35.35
N LEU A 18 -25.04 -1.46 -35.90
CA LEU A 18 -24.26 -2.40 -36.72
C LEU A 18 -23.88 -1.87 -38.11
N GLN A 19 -24.52 -0.81 -38.60
CA GLN A 19 -24.09 -0.14 -39.85
C GLN A 19 -22.75 0.59 -39.68
N ILE A 20 -22.32 0.86 -38.45
CA ILE A 20 -21.05 1.52 -38.17
C ILE A 20 -19.99 0.41 -37.93
N GLU A 21 -19.27 0.04 -38.98
CA GLU A 21 -18.27 -1.04 -38.94
C GLU A 21 -17.21 -0.84 -37.83
N GLU A 22 -16.82 0.41 -37.60
CA GLU A 22 -15.88 0.81 -36.54
C GLU A 22 -16.39 0.44 -35.13
N SER A 23 -17.71 0.39 -34.90
CA SER A 23 -18.28 0.07 -33.58
C SER A 23 -18.04 -1.39 -33.21
N VAL A 24 -18.27 -2.32 -34.15
CA VAL A 24 -18.02 -3.75 -33.92
C VAL A 24 -16.53 -4.03 -33.85
N GLN A 25 -15.73 -3.37 -34.70
CA GLN A 25 -14.28 -3.47 -34.66
C GLN A 25 -13.73 -3.02 -33.30
N TYR A 26 -14.17 -1.86 -32.81
CA TYR A 26 -13.76 -1.34 -31.50
C TYR A 26 -14.13 -2.29 -30.36
N LEU A 27 -15.39 -2.75 -30.32
CA LEU A 27 -15.88 -3.66 -29.28
C LEU A 27 -15.19 -5.03 -29.29
N THR A 28 -14.71 -5.51 -30.43
CA THR A 28 -14.03 -6.81 -30.53
C THR A 28 -12.52 -6.72 -30.36
N THR A 29 -11.89 -5.60 -30.71
CA THR A 29 -10.44 -5.43 -30.60
C THR A 29 -10.01 -4.89 -29.24
N HIS A 30 -10.76 -3.94 -28.66
CA HIS A 30 -10.34 -3.27 -27.42
C HIS A 30 -11.04 -3.80 -26.16
N ILE A 31 -11.73 -4.94 -26.24
CA ILE A 31 -12.45 -5.49 -25.08
C ILE A 31 -11.51 -5.85 -23.92
N ASP A 32 -10.28 -6.27 -24.20
CA ASP A 32 -9.30 -6.62 -23.18
C ASP A 32 -8.44 -5.43 -22.73
N GLU A 33 -8.27 -4.44 -23.60
CA GLU A 33 -7.41 -3.25 -23.39
C GLU A 33 -8.17 -2.05 -22.82
N CYS A 34 -9.50 -2.10 -22.75
CA CYS A 34 -10.29 -0.99 -22.22
C CYS A 34 -10.05 -0.80 -20.72
N GLY A 35 -9.84 0.47 -20.30
CA GLY A 35 -9.69 0.84 -18.89
C GLY A 35 -8.27 1.19 -18.42
N ALA A 36 -7.31 1.47 -19.30
CA ALA A 36 -5.92 1.77 -18.87
C ALA A 36 -5.76 2.90 -17.82
N GLU A 37 -6.77 3.75 -17.64
CA GLU A 37 -6.77 4.89 -16.71
C GLU A 37 -7.54 4.64 -15.40
N GLY A 38 -8.27 3.51 -15.28
CA GLY A 38 -9.10 3.16 -14.12
C GLY A 38 -8.48 2.10 -13.21
N THR A 39 -9.09 1.90 -12.03
CA THR A 39 -8.76 0.78 -11.13
C THR A 39 -9.12 -0.57 -11.76
N GLU A 40 -8.52 -1.66 -11.29
CA GLU A 40 -8.79 -3.01 -11.81
C GLU A 40 -10.29 -3.36 -11.75
N ASP A 41 -10.97 -2.98 -10.66
CA ASP A 41 -12.40 -3.19 -10.46
C ASP A 41 -13.27 -2.37 -11.43
N GLU A 42 -12.94 -1.10 -11.66
CA GLU A 42 -13.63 -0.23 -12.62
C GLU A 42 -13.46 -0.75 -14.06
N ASN A 43 -12.26 -1.25 -14.36
CA ASN A 43 -11.92 -1.80 -15.66
C ASN A 43 -12.70 -3.08 -15.91
N GLN A 44 -12.81 -3.96 -14.91
CA GLN A 44 -13.63 -5.17 -15.01
C GLN A 44 -15.09 -4.85 -15.36
N VAL A 45 -15.68 -3.84 -14.70
CA VAL A 45 -17.04 -3.37 -15.02
C VAL A 45 -17.12 -2.82 -16.45
N THR A 46 -16.14 -2.02 -16.87
CA THR A 46 -16.10 -1.42 -18.21
C THR A 46 -16.02 -2.48 -19.31
N LYS A 47 -15.13 -3.47 -19.18
CA LYS A 47 -15.00 -4.60 -20.11
C LYS A 47 -16.29 -5.41 -20.20
N GLY A 48 -16.93 -5.67 -19.05
CA GLY A 48 -18.22 -6.37 -19.02
C GLY A 48 -19.37 -5.58 -19.62
N LEU A 49 -19.38 -4.23 -19.52
CA LEU A 49 -20.36 -3.38 -20.21
C LEU A 49 -20.16 -3.37 -21.72
N MET A 50 -18.92 -3.42 -22.22
CA MET A 50 -18.63 -3.60 -23.64
C MET A 50 -19.11 -4.97 -24.13
N ALA A 51 -18.80 -6.03 -23.39
CA ALA A 51 -19.27 -7.38 -23.66
C ALA A 51 -20.80 -7.45 -23.74
N LEU A 52 -21.51 -6.75 -22.84
CA LEU A 52 -22.96 -6.66 -22.84
C LEU A 52 -23.51 -6.02 -24.11
N VAL A 53 -22.94 -4.89 -24.55
CA VAL A 53 -23.37 -4.21 -25.79
C VAL A 53 -23.17 -5.14 -26.99
N LEU A 54 -22.02 -5.81 -27.07
CA LEU A 54 -21.73 -6.78 -28.13
C LEU A 54 -22.71 -7.95 -28.11
N ALA A 55 -23.01 -8.51 -26.94
CA ALA A 55 -23.94 -9.61 -26.77
C ALA A 55 -25.39 -9.22 -27.13
N ILE A 56 -25.83 -7.99 -26.80
CA ILE A 56 -27.14 -7.49 -27.22
C ILE A 56 -27.22 -7.42 -28.77
N CYS A 57 -26.13 -7.04 -29.43
CA CYS A 57 -26.08 -7.06 -30.89
C CYS A 57 -26.18 -8.47 -31.47
N LEU A 58 -25.64 -9.49 -30.80
CA LEU A 58 -25.82 -10.90 -31.20
C LEU A 58 -27.27 -11.39 -31.00
N LEU A 59 -27.92 -10.97 -29.91
CA LEU A 59 -29.29 -11.35 -29.59
C LEU A 59 -30.32 -10.73 -30.54
N TYR A 60 -30.20 -9.43 -30.79
CA TYR A 60 -31.21 -8.62 -31.50
C TYR A 60 -30.76 -8.16 -32.89
N GLY A 61 -29.61 -8.65 -33.38
CA GLY A 61 -29.10 -8.40 -34.73
C GLY A 61 -30.03 -8.93 -35.82
N ASP A 62 -30.02 -8.24 -36.96
CA ASP A 62 -30.92 -8.43 -38.11
C ASP A 62 -31.10 -9.90 -38.53
N HIS A 63 -32.31 -10.26 -38.96
CA HIS A 63 -32.75 -11.62 -39.25
C HIS A 63 -32.33 -12.14 -40.64
N SER A 64 -31.60 -11.35 -41.45
CA SER A 64 -30.94 -11.90 -42.63
C SER A 64 -29.86 -12.87 -42.18
N ALA A 65 -30.08 -14.18 -42.41
CA ALA A 65 -29.22 -15.27 -41.93
C ALA A 65 -27.72 -14.99 -42.18
N ASP A 66 -27.39 -14.43 -43.35
CA ASP A 66 -25.99 -14.16 -43.74
C ASP A 66 -25.28 -13.11 -42.86
N LYS A 67 -25.94 -12.00 -42.52
CA LYS A 67 -25.35 -10.94 -41.69
C LYS A 67 -25.23 -11.35 -40.23
N LYS A 68 -26.26 -12.05 -39.72
CA LYS A 68 -26.24 -12.59 -38.36
C LYS A 68 -25.13 -13.64 -38.19
N ASN A 69 -24.94 -14.50 -39.18
CA ASN A 69 -23.89 -15.51 -39.15
C ASN A 69 -22.49 -14.87 -39.23
N SER A 70 -22.31 -13.84 -40.05
CA SER A 70 -21.05 -13.10 -40.16
C SER A 70 -20.65 -12.43 -38.84
N LEU A 71 -21.59 -11.78 -38.14
CA LEU A 71 -21.32 -11.16 -36.84
C LEU A 71 -20.98 -12.22 -35.77
N ASN A 72 -21.77 -13.30 -35.69
CA ASN A 72 -21.49 -14.39 -34.75
C ASN A 72 -20.10 -15.00 -35.00
N MET A 73 -19.73 -15.28 -36.26
CA MET A 73 -18.39 -15.79 -36.57
C MET A 73 -17.27 -14.81 -36.23
N THR A 74 -17.49 -13.51 -36.43
CA THR A 74 -16.49 -12.48 -36.13
C THR A 74 -16.25 -12.37 -34.63
N VAL A 75 -17.33 -12.37 -33.84
CA VAL A 75 -17.26 -12.29 -32.38
C VAL A 75 -16.68 -13.57 -31.79
N GLU A 76 -17.09 -14.74 -32.28
CA GLU A 76 -16.55 -16.02 -31.82
C GLU A 76 -15.05 -16.14 -32.10
N ARG A 77 -14.58 -15.67 -33.26
CA ARG A 77 -13.16 -15.71 -33.60
C ARG A 77 -12.30 -14.72 -32.80
N ARG A 78 -12.82 -13.52 -32.52
CA ARG A 78 -12.04 -12.42 -31.93
C ARG A 78 -12.10 -12.36 -30.41
N VAL A 79 -13.23 -12.75 -29.83
CA VAL A 79 -13.49 -12.64 -28.39
C VAL A 79 -13.79 -14.02 -27.80
N GLY A 80 -14.68 -14.77 -28.45
CA GLY A 80 -15.15 -16.06 -27.96
C GLY A 80 -16.36 -15.94 -27.03
N ASN A 81 -17.35 -16.80 -27.22
CA ASN A 81 -18.58 -16.82 -26.42
C ASN A 81 -18.32 -17.03 -24.92
N GLU A 82 -17.37 -17.89 -24.56
CA GLU A 82 -16.98 -18.13 -23.17
C GLU A 82 -16.42 -16.88 -22.51
N LYS A 83 -15.57 -16.13 -23.22
CA LYS A 83 -15.01 -14.88 -22.72
C LYS A 83 -16.09 -13.83 -22.48
N ILE A 84 -17.08 -13.73 -23.36
CA ILE A 84 -18.22 -12.83 -23.15
C ILE A 84 -18.97 -13.19 -21.87
N VAL A 85 -19.19 -14.49 -21.61
CA VAL A 85 -19.83 -14.95 -20.38
C VAL A 85 -19.00 -14.60 -19.15
N GLU A 86 -17.68 -14.86 -19.16
CA GLU A 86 -16.78 -14.48 -18.07
C GLU A 86 -16.81 -12.98 -17.75
N LEU A 87 -16.77 -12.14 -18.79
CA LEU A 87 -16.81 -10.68 -18.62
C LEU A 87 -18.14 -10.19 -18.05
N LEU A 88 -19.27 -10.82 -18.43
CA LEU A 88 -20.59 -10.52 -17.86
C LEU A 88 -20.68 -10.95 -16.39
N GLU A 89 -20.21 -12.14 -16.05
CA GLU A 89 -20.15 -12.61 -14.66
C GLU A 89 -19.24 -11.72 -13.80
N GLY A 90 -18.18 -11.16 -14.37
CA GLY A 90 -17.31 -10.20 -13.71
C GLY A 90 -18.07 -8.95 -13.24
N VAL A 91 -19.01 -8.43 -14.04
CA VAL A 91 -19.85 -7.30 -13.63
C VAL A 91 -20.73 -7.69 -12.45
N SER A 92 -21.43 -8.84 -12.51
CA SER A 92 -22.38 -9.22 -11.46
C SER A 92 -21.71 -9.56 -10.12
N ARG A 93 -20.42 -9.93 -10.13
CA ARG A 93 -19.60 -10.17 -8.94
C ARG A 93 -18.89 -8.92 -8.40
N SER A 94 -18.82 -7.83 -9.18
CA SER A 94 -18.12 -6.60 -8.78
C SER A 94 -18.77 -5.90 -7.58
N GLU A 95 -17.95 -5.23 -6.77
CA GLU A 95 -18.45 -4.44 -5.64
C GLU A 95 -19.38 -3.30 -6.12
N HIS A 96 -19.04 -2.67 -7.25
CA HIS A 96 -19.85 -1.63 -7.87
C HIS A 96 -21.27 -2.12 -8.18
N TYR A 97 -21.41 -3.35 -8.70
CA TYR A 97 -22.72 -3.94 -8.99
C TYR A 97 -23.50 -4.26 -7.72
N VAL A 98 -22.86 -4.93 -6.75
CA VAL A 98 -23.51 -5.29 -5.48
C VAL A 98 -24.03 -4.04 -4.77
N ARG A 99 -23.23 -2.96 -4.75
CA ARG A 99 -23.61 -1.68 -4.14
C ARG A 99 -24.77 -1.02 -4.88
N ALA A 100 -24.67 -0.89 -6.22
CA ALA A 100 -25.70 -0.26 -7.03
C ALA A 100 -27.03 -1.02 -7.00
N ALA A 101 -27.01 -2.35 -6.82
CA ALA A 101 -28.21 -3.20 -6.77
C ALA A 101 -28.99 -3.12 -5.44
N GLN A 102 -28.38 -2.58 -4.37
CA GLN A 102 -29.02 -2.57 -3.04
C GLN A 102 -30.21 -1.62 -2.93
N ARG A 103 -30.13 -0.42 -3.53
CA ARG A 103 -31.16 0.62 -3.35
C ARG A 103 -31.22 1.59 -4.54
N PRO A 104 -32.40 2.14 -4.87
CA PRO A 104 -32.55 3.12 -5.94
C PRO A 104 -31.85 4.46 -5.68
N GLN A 105 -31.66 4.83 -4.42
CA GLN A 105 -31.08 6.11 -4.05
C GLN A 105 -29.56 6.03 -4.07
N PRO A 106 -28.86 6.82 -4.91
CA PRO A 106 -27.40 6.84 -4.92
C PRO A 106 -26.91 7.45 -3.60
N LEU A 107 -26.22 6.63 -2.80
CA LEU A 107 -25.54 7.06 -1.58
C LEU A 107 -24.04 6.84 -1.81
N SER A 108 -23.36 7.88 -2.28
CA SER A 108 -21.90 7.89 -2.40
C SER A 108 -21.31 8.97 -1.53
N LYS A 109 -20.12 8.69 -0.99
CA LYS A 109 -19.27 9.71 -0.35
C LYS A 109 -18.33 10.35 -1.38
N ASN A 110 -18.00 9.61 -2.44
CA ASN A 110 -17.07 10.01 -3.50
C ASN A 110 -17.65 9.81 -4.90
N ALA A 111 -17.20 10.59 -5.89
CA ALA A 111 -17.67 10.48 -7.27
C ALA A 111 -17.42 9.09 -7.90
N GLN A 112 -16.30 8.45 -7.55
CA GLN A 112 -15.90 7.13 -8.09
C GLN A 112 -16.81 5.97 -7.62
N GLU A 113 -17.62 6.19 -6.58
CA GLU A 113 -18.55 5.16 -6.08
C GLU A 113 -19.83 5.08 -6.92
N MET A 114 -20.06 6.00 -7.87
CA MET A 114 -21.27 6.12 -8.69
C MET A 114 -21.08 5.57 -10.10
N LEU A 115 -20.57 4.34 -10.23
CA LEU A 115 -20.25 3.76 -11.54
C LEU A 115 -21.46 3.12 -12.24
N LEU A 116 -22.35 2.46 -11.48
CA LEU A 116 -23.51 1.74 -12.01
C LEU A 116 -24.82 2.30 -11.45
N ASP A 117 -25.84 2.36 -12.30
CA ASP A 117 -27.19 2.78 -11.94
C ASP A 117 -28.05 1.61 -11.42
N PHE A 118 -28.93 1.89 -10.45
CA PHE A 118 -29.81 0.88 -9.85
C PHE A 118 -30.76 0.24 -10.86
N GLN A 119 -31.41 1.03 -11.73
CA GLN A 119 -32.34 0.46 -12.73
C GLN A 119 -31.56 -0.35 -13.77
N PHE A 120 -30.36 0.11 -14.11
CA PHE A 120 -29.47 -0.64 -14.98
C PHE A 120 -29.09 -2.01 -14.40
N THR A 121 -28.81 -2.14 -13.10
CA THR A 121 -28.49 -3.46 -12.50
C THR A 121 -29.61 -4.48 -12.67
N LYS A 122 -30.89 -4.05 -12.61
CA LYS A 122 -32.04 -4.93 -12.88
C LYS A 122 -32.09 -5.39 -14.33
N LEU A 123 -31.91 -4.46 -15.26
CA LEU A 123 -31.84 -4.77 -16.69
C LEU A 123 -30.67 -5.72 -16.98
N PHE A 124 -29.51 -5.43 -16.40
CA PHE A 124 -28.30 -6.24 -16.53
C PHE A 124 -28.55 -7.68 -16.08
N LYS A 125 -29.16 -7.90 -14.90
CA LYS A 125 -29.39 -9.26 -14.40
C LYS A 125 -30.31 -10.09 -15.30
N PHE A 126 -31.34 -9.45 -15.85
CA PHE A 126 -32.23 -10.08 -16.82
C PHE A 126 -31.49 -10.46 -18.10
N LEU A 127 -30.72 -9.52 -18.65
CA LEU A 127 -29.94 -9.71 -19.88
C LEU A 127 -28.84 -10.75 -19.72
N GLU A 128 -28.08 -10.72 -18.62
CA GLU A 128 -27.03 -11.69 -18.29
C GLU A 128 -27.57 -13.12 -18.38
N GLY A 129 -28.70 -13.39 -17.71
CA GLY A 129 -29.33 -14.72 -17.75
C GLY A 129 -29.86 -15.11 -19.14
N GLN A 130 -30.33 -14.15 -19.94
CA GLN A 130 -30.79 -14.40 -21.31
C GLN A 130 -29.62 -14.71 -22.26
N ILE A 131 -28.53 -13.94 -22.16
CA ILE A 131 -27.33 -14.06 -22.99
C ILE A 131 -26.62 -15.39 -22.72
N ILE A 132 -26.40 -15.74 -21.45
CA ILE A 132 -25.72 -16.98 -21.06
C ILE A 132 -26.43 -18.20 -21.66
N LYS A 133 -27.77 -18.22 -21.63
CA LYS A 133 -28.56 -19.32 -22.22
C LYS A 133 -28.43 -19.45 -23.73
N GLN A 134 -28.17 -18.35 -24.44
CA GLN A 134 -28.00 -18.37 -25.90
C GLN A 134 -26.57 -18.70 -26.31
N LEU A 135 -25.58 -18.16 -25.60
CA LEU A 135 -24.16 -18.39 -25.90
C LEU A 135 -23.65 -19.75 -25.41
N ARG A 136 -24.29 -20.32 -24.38
CA ARG A 136 -24.14 -21.72 -23.98
C ARG A 136 -25.46 -22.49 -24.15
N PRO A 137 -25.80 -22.94 -25.38
CA PRO A 137 -26.89 -23.89 -25.55
C PRO A 137 -26.55 -25.17 -24.77
N VAL A 138 -27.53 -25.78 -24.11
CA VAL A 138 -27.40 -26.97 -23.22
C VAL A 138 -27.05 -28.26 -24.00
N GLY A 139 -26.27 -28.17 -25.08
CA GLY A 139 -25.97 -29.24 -26.03
C GLY A 139 -24.69 -30.05 -25.77
N ASP A 140 -23.73 -29.54 -25.00
CA ASP A 140 -22.44 -30.22 -24.79
C ASP A 140 -22.36 -31.01 -23.48
N ALA A 141 -23.43 -31.74 -23.17
CA ALA A 141 -23.34 -32.92 -22.32
C ALA A 141 -23.23 -34.15 -23.24
N SER A 142 -22.07 -34.30 -23.89
CA SER A 142 -21.69 -35.54 -24.57
C SER A 142 -21.48 -36.65 -23.54
N SER A 143 -22.57 -37.22 -23.02
CA SER A 143 -22.55 -38.48 -22.30
C SER A 143 -22.43 -39.61 -23.32
N ALA A 144 -21.18 -39.89 -23.70
CA ALA A 144 -20.82 -40.99 -24.57
C ALA A 144 -21.39 -42.32 -24.05
N GLN A 145 -22.05 -43.03 -24.96
CA GLN A 145 -22.24 -44.48 -24.86
C GLN A 145 -20.88 -45.15 -24.67
N MET A 146 -20.63 -45.71 -23.49
CA MET A 146 -19.60 -46.71 -23.22
C MET A 146 -20.16 -47.74 -22.23
N ASN A 147 -21.16 -48.51 -22.67
CA ASN A 147 -21.49 -49.78 -22.02
C ASN A 147 -20.39 -50.79 -22.38
N GLY A 148 -19.36 -50.85 -21.53
CA GLY A 148 -18.24 -51.77 -21.63
C GLY A 148 -16.97 -51.33 -20.89
N GLY A 149 -16.85 -50.05 -20.51
CA GLY A 149 -15.70 -49.50 -19.78
C GLY A 149 -16.04 -48.81 -18.45
N SER A 150 -17.31 -48.86 -18.02
CA SER A 150 -17.81 -48.13 -16.84
C SER A 150 -17.05 -48.47 -15.56
N ASP A 151 -16.62 -49.72 -15.37
CA ASP A 151 -15.90 -50.11 -14.15
C ASP A 151 -14.46 -49.57 -14.11
N ASN A 152 -13.74 -49.54 -15.24
CA ASN A 152 -12.40 -48.94 -15.30
C ASN A 152 -12.44 -47.41 -15.20
N VAL A 153 -13.45 -46.78 -15.82
CA VAL A 153 -13.65 -45.33 -15.73
C VAL A 153 -14.06 -44.93 -14.31
N VAL A 154 -14.99 -45.68 -13.68
CA VAL A 154 -15.37 -45.46 -12.28
C VAL A 154 -14.21 -45.74 -11.33
N ALA A 155 -13.36 -46.74 -11.60
CA ALA A 155 -12.13 -46.97 -10.85
C ALA A 155 -11.16 -45.79 -10.95
N SER A 156 -10.95 -45.25 -12.16
CA SER A 156 -10.10 -44.07 -12.37
C SER A 156 -10.64 -42.82 -11.67
N PHE A 157 -11.95 -42.60 -11.69
CA PHE A 157 -12.59 -41.50 -10.96
C PHE A 157 -12.50 -41.68 -9.44
N LYS A 158 -12.65 -42.90 -8.93
CA LYS A 158 -12.43 -43.19 -7.50
C LYS A 158 -10.98 -42.92 -7.08
N GLU A 159 -10.02 -43.26 -7.92
CA GLU A 159 -8.60 -43.01 -7.66
C GLU A 159 -8.26 -41.52 -7.73
N LEU A 160 -8.87 -40.78 -8.67
CA LEU A 160 -8.75 -39.33 -8.77
C LEU A 160 -9.36 -38.63 -7.56
N ILE A 161 -10.57 -39.02 -7.14
CA ILE A 161 -11.22 -38.52 -5.94
C ILE A 161 -10.34 -38.81 -4.71
N LYS A 162 -9.76 -40.00 -4.60
CA LYS A 162 -8.87 -40.35 -3.50
C LYS A 162 -7.61 -39.48 -3.48
N ARG A 163 -6.97 -39.23 -4.63
CA ARG A 163 -5.84 -38.30 -4.74
C ARG A 163 -6.25 -36.87 -4.38
N GLN A 164 -7.43 -36.43 -4.81
CA GLN A 164 -7.97 -35.11 -4.46
C GLN A 164 -8.26 -35.01 -2.96
N ASP A 165 -8.85 -36.03 -2.34
CA ASP A 165 -9.10 -36.10 -0.90
C ASP A 165 -7.79 -36.08 -0.10
N GLU A 166 -6.75 -36.81 -0.55
CA GLU A 166 -5.41 -36.76 0.01
C GLU A 166 -4.79 -35.35 -0.12
N THR A 167 -4.94 -34.71 -1.29
CA THR A 167 -4.46 -33.35 -1.52
C THR A 167 -5.20 -32.34 -0.63
N ILE A 168 -6.52 -32.46 -0.52
CA ILE A 168 -7.36 -31.64 0.38
C ILE A 168 -6.93 -31.84 1.83
N ALA A 169 -6.62 -33.08 2.25
CA ALA A 169 -6.12 -33.36 3.59
C ALA A 169 -4.77 -32.68 3.85
N THR A 170 -3.84 -32.73 2.89
CA THR A 170 -2.54 -32.06 3.00
C THR A 170 -2.67 -30.54 3.04
N LEU A 171 -3.49 -29.94 2.16
CA LEU A 171 -3.76 -28.51 2.14
C LEU A 171 -4.41 -28.04 3.44
N ASN A 172 -5.40 -28.79 3.95
CA ASN A 172 -6.01 -28.48 5.25
C ASN A 172 -5.00 -28.56 6.40
N HIS A 173 -4.06 -29.52 6.35
CA HIS A 173 -2.99 -29.62 7.34
C HIS A 173 -2.03 -28.42 7.25
N GLN A 174 -1.64 -28.02 6.03
CA GLN A 174 -0.81 -26.83 5.80
C GLN A 174 -1.50 -25.55 6.28
N ILE A 175 -2.78 -25.36 5.95
CA ILE A 175 -3.58 -24.21 6.43
C ILE A 175 -3.60 -24.19 7.96
N LYS A 176 -3.79 -25.35 8.61
CA LYS A 176 -3.81 -25.44 10.06
C LYS A 176 -2.46 -25.06 10.68
N ASN A 177 -1.35 -25.50 10.09
CA ASN A 177 0.00 -25.16 10.55
C ASN A 177 0.29 -23.66 10.36
N LEU A 178 0.04 -23.13 9.15
CA LEU A 178 0.22 -21.70 8.86
C LEU A 178 -0.66 -20.81 9.76
N THR A 179 -1.89 -21.24 10.06
CA THR A 179 -2.78 -20.51 10.97
C THR A 179 -2.22 -20.50 12.40
N ALA A 180 -1.63 -21.61 12.86
CA ALA A 180 -0.99 -21.70 14.17
C ALA A 180 0.27 -20.83 14.24
N ASP A 181 1.11 -20.85 13.21
CA ASP A 181 2.32 -20.03 13.12
C ASP A 181 1.97 -18.53 13.08
N LEU A 182 0.94 -18.15 12.33
CA LEU A 182 0.47 -16.77 12.25
C LEU A 182 -0.09 -16.29 13.60
N ALA A 183 -0.83 -17.15 14.31
CA ALA A 183 -1.30 -16.84 15.66
C ALA A 183 -0.14 -16.69 16.66
N ALA A 184 0.89 -17.54 16.56
CA ALA A 184 2.08 -17.46 17.39
C ALA A 184 2.91 -16.19 17.10
N SER A 185 3.09 -15.83 15.82
CA SER A 185 3.77 -14.58 15.41
C SER A 185 3.07 -13.36 15.98
N LYS A 186 1.74 -13.27 15.80
CA LYS A 186 0.95 -12.15 16.32
C LYS A 186 1.01 -12.04 17.85
N ALA A 187 1.00 -13.17 18.55
CA ALA A 187 1.15 -13.17 20.01
C ALA A 187 2.53 -12.65 20.42
N ASN A 188 3.59 -13.07 19.72
CA ASN A 188 4.95 -12.62 20.01
C ASN A 188 5.16 -11.13 19.70
N GLU A 189 4.65 -10.66 18.56
CA GLU A 189 4.64 -9.22 18.19
C GLU A 189 3.91 -8.38 19.25
N GLY A 190 2.78 -8.87 19.77
CA GLY A 190 2.06 -8.20 20.86
C GLY A 190 2.88 -8.08 22.14
N ILE A 191 3.55 -9.17 22.55
CA ILE A 191 4.41 -9.17 23.74
C ILE A 191 5.62 -8.24 23.56
N GLU A 192 6.23 -8.21 22.38
CA GLU A 192 7.35 -7.32 22.06
C GLU A 192 6.92 -5.85 22.06
N ALA A 193 5.78 -5.53 21.45
CA ALA A 193 5.22 -4.18 21.48
C ALA A 193 4.89 -3.71 22.90
N GLU A 194 4.34 -4.58 23.75
CA GLU A 194 4.08 -4.27 25.17
C GLU A 194 5.37 -4.02 25.95
N ARG A 195 6.44 -4.79 25.68
CA ARG A 195 7.75 -4.57 26.32
C ARG A 195 8.38 -3.25 25.91
N GLU A 196 8.35 -2.91 24.63
CA GLU A 196 8.84 -1.61 24.12
C GLU A 196 8.05 -0.44 24.72
N LEU A 197 6.72 -0.55 24.81
CA LEU A 197 5.87 0.44 25.48
C LEU A 197 6.22 0.60 26.96
N ALA A 198 6.49 -0.50 27.67
CA ALA A 198 6.89 -0.45 29.07
C ALA A 198 8.25 0.25 29.25
N LYS A 199 9.21 -0.05 28.38
CA LYS A 199 10.54 0.57 28.38
C LYS A 199 10.47 2.07 28.11
N LEU A 200 9.73 2.49 27.07
CA LEU A 200 9.53 3.91 26.75
C LEU A 200 8.85 4.66 27.90
N LYS A 201 7.84 4.06 28.55
CA LYS A 201 7.20 4.67 29.72
C LYS A 201 8.18 4.86 30.88
N GLN A 202 9.05 3.89 31.12
CA GLN A 202 10.09 4.00 32.15
C GLN A 202 11.10 5.12 31.82
N GLU A 203 11.62 5.15 30.60
CA GLU A 203 12.56 6.20 30.17
C GLU A 203 11.95 7.61 30.28
N MET A 204 10.66 7.76 29.96
CA MET A 204 9.94 9.03 30.12
C MET A 204 9.79 9.44 31.59
N ALA A 205 9.50 8.49 32.48
CA ALA A 205 9.41 8.75 33.91
C ALA A 205 10.77 9.16 34.50
N GLU A 206 11.85 8.48 34.10
CA GLU A 206 13.22 8.82 34.50
C GLU A 206 13.63 10.21 34.01
N ARG A 207 13.32 10.57 32.76
CA ARG A 207 13.57 11.92 32.23
C ARG A 207 12.81 13.00 32.99
N CYS A 208 11.55 12.77 33.31
CA CYS A 208 10.76 13.72 34.12
C CYS A 208 11.37 13.90 35.51
N GLN A 209 11.86 12.82 36.13
CA GLN A 209 12.50 12.89 37.43
C GLN A 209 13.80 13.70 37.38
N ILE A 210 14.67 13.43 36.40
CA ILE A 210 15.93 14.17 36.21
C ILE A 210 15.66 15.67 35.98
N GLU A 211 14.65 16.01 35.19
CA GLU A 211 14.30 17.41 34.95
C GLU A 211 13.83 18.11 36.23
N ASN A 212 13.05 17.40 37.06
CA ASN A 212 12.57 17.92 38.33
C ASN A 212 13.72 18.11 39.33
N ASP A 213 14.62 17.14 39.42
CA ASP A 213 15.82 17.22 40.27
C ASP A 213 16.73 18.38 39.84
N ARG A 214 16.88 18.61 38.52
CA ARG A 214 17.61 19.77 37.98
C ARG A 214 16.97 21.10 38.39
N LYS A 215 15.64 21.22 38.25
CA LYS A 215 14.91 22.43 38.67
C LYS A 215 15.09 22.67 40.17
N GLN A 216 15.02 21.62 40.97
CA GLN A 216 15.19 21.73 42.42
C GLN A 216 16.62 22.11 42.81
N ALA A 217 17.64 21.64 42.09
CA ALA A 217 19.02 22.03 42.28
C ALA A 217 19.31 23.50 41.89
N GLU A 218 18.62 24.04 40.88
CA GLU A 218 18.75 25.43 40.43
C GLU A 218 17.98 26.44 41.31
N GLN A 219 16.91 25.98 41.98
CA GLN A 219 16.07 26.79 42.85
C GLN A 219 16.81 27.64 43.91
N PRO A 220 17.76 27.09 44.72
CA PRO A 220 18.47 27.88 45.72
C PRO A 220 19.35 28.97 45.11
N HIS A 221 19.89 28.77 43.90
CA HIS A 221 20.66 29.79 43.20
C HIS A 221 19.76 30.96 42.80
N ILE A 222 18.57 30.67 42.26
CA ILE A 222 17.59 31.69 41.88
C ILE A 222 17.14 32.49 43.11
N GLU A 223 16.86 31.83 44.24
CA GLU A 223 16.48 32.48 45.49
C GLU A 223 17.61 33.35 46.06
N HIS A 224 18.86 32.87 45.98
CA HIS A 224 20.01 33.64 46.40
C HIS A 224 20.19 34.93 45.56
N PHE A 225 20.13 34.82 44.23
CA PHE A 225 20.20 35.99 43.35
C PHE A 225 19.04 36.96 43.58
N ARG A 226 17.82 36.45 43.82
CA ARG A 226 16.66 37.28 44.17
C ARG A 226 16.88 38.05 45.47
N SER A 227 17.43 37.41 46.51
CA SER A 227 17.72 38.07 47.79
C SER A 227 18.77 39.16 47.65
N ILE A 228 19.84 38.89 46.89
CA ILE A 228 20.86 39.91 46.59
C ILE A 228 20.23 41.09 45.84
N ALA A 229 19.42 40.84 44.81
CA ALA A 229 18.76 41.90 44.07
C ALA A 229 17.87 42.78 44.97
N GLU A 230 17.13 42.18 45.90
CA GLU A 230 16.29 42.89 46.87
C GLU A 230 17.12 43.74 47.86
N GLN A 231 18.27 43.23 48.31
CA GLN A 231 19.20 43.98 49.16
C GLN A 231 19.75 45.21 48.42
N TRP A 232 20.22 45.02 47.18
CA TRP A 232 20.72 46.12 46.35
C TRP A 232 19.63 47.17 46.06
N GLN A 233 18.40 46.74 45.79
CA GLN A 233 17.28 47.65 45.62
C GLN A 233 17.03 48.46 46.90
N THR A 234 17.01 47.81 48.06
CA THR A 234 16.80 48.50 49.34
C THR A 234 17.90 49.51 49.63
N GLU A 235 19.15 49.15 49.34
CA GLU A 235 20.30 50.03 49.57
C GLU A 235 20.33 51.21 48.60
N ALA A 236 19.97 50.99 47.33
CA ALA A 236 19.78 52.06 46.34
C ALA A 236 18.70 53.06 46.79
N HIS A 237 17.55 52.58 47.30
CA HIS A 237 16.51 53.46 47.85
C HIS A 237 17.00 54.26 49.06
N ARG A 238 17.82 53.65 49.92
CA ARG A 238 18.41 54.35 51.07
C ARG A 238 19.36 55.47 50.64
N TYR A 239 20.24 55.20 49.68
CA TYR A 239 21.13 56.22 49.13
C TYR A 239 20.36 57.36 48.46
N GLN A 240 19.28 57.03 47.74
CA GLN A 240 18.38 58.04 47.17
C GLN A 240 17.80 58.96 48.25
N GLN A 241 17.23 58.40 49.33
CA GLN A 241 16.69 59.19 50.44
C GLN A 241 17.76 60.06 51.13
N TRP A 242 18.97 59.54 51.32
CA TRP A 242 20.08 60.31 51.86
C TRP A 242 20.50 61.47 50.96
N ALA A 243 20.53 61.26 49.64
CA ALA A 243 20.82 62.32 48.68
C ALA A 243 19.74 63.42 48.74
N GLU A 244 18.46 63.05 48.80
CA GLU A 244 17.34 63.98 48.93
C GLU A 244 17.40 64.79 50.24
N GLN A 245 17.69 64.13 51.38
CA GLN A 245 17.82 64.81 52.67
C GLN A 245 19.03 65.76 52.71
N TRP A 246 20.16 65.35 52.13
CA TRP A 246 21.36 66.18 52.08
C TRP A 246 21.14 67.41 51.19
N GLN A 247 20.46 67.23 50.05
CA GLN A 247 20.04 68.33 49.18
C GLN A 247 19.14 69.32 49.94
N GLN A 248 18.14 68.83 50.68
CA GLN A 248 17.25 69.68 51.50
C GLN A 248 17.99 70.42 52.61
N TYR A 249 18.93 69.77 53.30
CA TYR A 249 19.74 70.38 54.35
C TYR A 249 20.62 71.52 53.82
N GLN A 250 21.23 71.34 52.65
CA GLN A 250 22.03 72.39 52.02
C GLN A 250 21.21 73.62 51.63
N ILE A 251 20.01 73.41 51.08
CA ILE A 251 19.08 74.50 50.74
C ILE A 251 18.69 75.31 51.99
N ALA A 252 18.56 74.65 53.15
CA ALA A 252 18.13 75.31 54.41
C ALA A 252 19.22 76.15 55.10
N GLN A 253 20.50 75.97 54.76
CA GLN A 253 21.64 76.57 55.48
C GLN A 253 22.15 77.91 54.90
N LEU A 254 21.56 78.44 53.82
CA LEU A 254 22.14 79.56 53.06
C LEU A 254 21.34 80.88 53.19
N PRO A 255 21.98 82.00 53.63
CA PRO A 255 21.34 83.32 53.75
C PRO A 255 21.37 84.17 52.47
N ASN A 256 22.20 83.82 51.47
CA ASN A 256 22.18 84.40 50.13
C ASN A 256 22.34 83.25 49.12
N ALA A 257 21.21 82.77 48.62
CA ALA A 257 21.05 81.39 48.17
C ALA A 257 21.44 81.11 46.72
N GLU A 258 21.80 82.10 45.89
CA GLU A 258 21.99 81.84 44.45
C GLU A 258 23.41 81.36 44.11
N GLU A 259 24.47 82.03 44.56
CA GLU A 259 25.82 81.77 44.04
C GLU A 259 26.48 80.52 44.65
N VAL A 260 26.28 80.27 45.95
CA VAL A 260 26.84 79.09 46.64
C VAL A 260 26.03 77.82 46.31
N VAL A 261 24.71 77.91 46.22
CA VAL A 261 23.86 76.78 45.78
C VAL A 261 24.17 76.42 44.32
N VAL A 262 24.38 77.39 43.44
CA VAL A 262 24.76 77.11 42.05
C VAL A 262 26.11 76.41 41.96
N GLN A 263 27.12 76.83 42.74
CA GLN A 263 28.40 76.11 42.76
C GLN A 263 28.26 74.69 43.31
N GLN A 264 27.48 74.50 44.36
CA GLN A 264 27.31 73.19 45.00
C GLN A 264 26.45 72.23 44.16
N LEU A 265 25.39 72.73 43.54
CA LEU A 265 24.60 72.01 42.53
C LEU A 265 25.45 71.70 41.29
N SER A 266 26.32 72.61 40.83
CA SER A 266 27.20 72.34 39.69
C SER A 266 28.19 71.22 39.98
N ALA A 267 28.70 71.15 41.22
CA ALA A 267 29.58 70.06 41.66
C ALA A 267 28.82 68.73 41.77
N GLN A 268 27.60 68.74 42.30
CA GLN A 268 26.75 67.54 42.36
C GLN A 268 26.31 67.07 40.96
N VAL A 269 25.93 67.98 40.07
CA VAL A 269 25.59 67.66 38.68
C VAL A 269 26.78 67.01 38.00
N LYS A 270 27.98 67.57 38.15
CA LYS A 270 29.20 66.97 37.60
C LYS A 270 29.48 65.57 38.17
N GLN A 271 29.28 65.37 39.47
CA GLN A 271 29.46 64.07 40.10
C GLN A 271 28.41 63.05 39.63
N LEU A 272 27.15 63.47 39.46
CA LEU A 272 26.08 62.65 38.92
C LEU A 272 26.31 62.33 37.43
N GLU A 273 26.83 63.27 36.64
CA GLU A 273 27.23 63.06 35.25
C GLU A 273 28.37 62.04 35.14
N GLU A 274 29.36 62.10 36.02
CA GLU A 274 30.45 61.11 36.08
C GLU A 274 29.92 59.71 36.48
N GLN A 275 29.01 59.64 37.45
CA GLN A 275 28.36 58.37 37.83
C GLN A 275 27.46 57.81 36.72
N LEU A 276 26.72 58.67 36.01
CA LEU A 276 25.90 58.27 34.88
C LEU A 276 26.78 57.75 33.74
N THR A 277 27.90 58.43 33.46
CA THR A 277 28.88 58.02 32.45
C THR A 277 29.49 56.66 32.79
N TYR A 278 29.87 56.45 34.05
CA TYR A 278 30.38 55.17 34.52
C TYR A 278 29.32 54.06 34.43
N GLY A 279 28.08 54.35 34.85
CA GLY A 279 26.95 53.43 34.73
C GLY A 279 26.66 53.04 33.27
N TRP A 280 26.68 54.01 32.35
CA TRP A 280 26.54 53.77 30.92
C TRP A 280 27.66 52.89 30.35
N GLN A 281 28.92 53.16 30.70
CA GLN A 281 30.04 52.33 30.28
C GLN A 281 29.93 50.91 30.82
N SER A 282 29.53 50.74 32.08
CA SER A 282 29.33 49.43 32.68
C SER A 282 28.18 48.66 32.00
N PHE A 283 27.06 49.34 31.73
CA PHE A 283 25.92 48.76 31.01
C PHE A 283 26.28 48.37 29.58
N GLU A 284 27.04 49.20 28.87
CA GLU A 284 27.48 48.93 27.50
C GLU A 284 28.43 47.72 27.45
N VAL A 285 29.36 47.61 28.41
CA VAL A 285 30.24 46.44 28.56
C VAL A 285 29.45 45.17 28.90
N GLN A 286 28.48 45.24 29.81
CA GLN A 286 27.61 44.11 30.12
C GLN A 286 26.74 43.71 28.92
N GLY A 287 26.20 44.68 28.18
CA GLY A 287 25.44 44.45 26.96
C GLY A 287 26.29 43.78 25.89
N ALA A 288 27.54 44.20 25.70
CA ALA A 288 28.49 43.56 24.80
C ALA A 288 28.81 42.11 25.22
N SER A 289 29.00 41.86 26.52
CA SER A 289 29.22 40.52 27.06
C SER A 289 27.99 39.61 26.87
N LEU A 290 26.78 40.13 27.09
CA LEU A 290 25.54 39.39 26.87
C LEU A 290 25.30 39.09 25.38
N ALA A 291 25.60 40.04 24.50
CA ALA A 291 25.53 39.82 23.06
C ALA A 291 26.54 38.73 22.61
N GLN A 292 27.74 38.72 23.20
CA GLN A 292 28.75 37.70 22.92
C GLN A 292 28.30 36.31 23.38
N THR A 293 27.76 36.18 24.59
CA THR A 293 27.26 34.87 25.08
C THR A 293 26.03 34.40 24.30
N SER A 294 25.13 35.31 23.91
CA SER A 294 24.01 35.01 23.03
C SER A 294 24.48 34.50 21.66
N ALA A 295 25.49 35.14 21.05
CA ALA A 295 26.09 34.67 19.80
C ALA A 295 26.71 33.28 19.93
N GLN A 296 27.42 33.01 21.03
CA GLN A 296 27.98 31.68 21.33
C GLN A 296 26.88 30.61 21.47
N LEU A 297 25.75 30.93 22.09
CA LEU A 297 24.60 30.03 22.20
C LEU A 297 23.97 29.74 20.83
N VAL A 298 23.82 30.75 19.97
CA VAL A 298 23.32 30.57 18.60
C VAL A 298 24.26 29.65 17.81
N GLU A 299 25.57 29.84 17.94
CA GLU A 299 26.56 29.02 17.24
C GLU A 299 26.61 27.57 17.79
N ALA A 300 26.46 27.40 19.10
CA ALA A 300 26.32 26.08 19.72
C ALA A 300 25.03 25.37 19.25
N ASN A 301 23.90 26.07 19.20
CA ASN A 301 22.63 25.53 18.69
C ASN A 301 22.74 25.14 17.21
N ARG A 302 23.45 25.93 16.40
CA ARG A 302 23.74 25.57 15.00
C ARG A 302 24.55 24.28 14.90
N LYS A 303 25.60 24.12 15.72
CA LYS A 303 26.40 22.88 15.75
C LYS A 303 25.57 21.68 16.18
N ILE A 304 24.68 21.84 17.16
CA ILE A 304 23.75 20.79 17.57
C ILE A 304 22.87 20.39 16.39
N HIS A 305 22.28 21.36 15.68
CA HIS A 305 21.45 21.08 14.51
C HIS A 305 22.21 20.37 13.39
N ASP A 306 23.45 20.80 13.08
CA ASP A 306 24.28 20.15 12.07
C ASP A 306 24.60 18.68 12.45
N LEU A 307 24.83 18.41 13.74
CA LEU A 307 25.03 17.05 14.26
C LEU A 307 23.75 16.21 14.19
N GLU A 308 22.58 16.80 14.47
CA GLU A 308 21.28 16.13 14.32
C GLU A 308 21.03 15.72 12.87
N VAL A 309 21.34 16.59 11.90
CA VAL A 309 21.22 16.29 10.47
C VAL A 309 22.19 15.17 10.07
N GLN A 310 23.43 15.20 10.55
CA GLN A 310 24.40 14.13 10.30
C GLN A 310 23.97 12.79 10.91
N LEU A 311 23.39 12.80 12.11
CA LEU A 311 22.85 11.61 12.75
C LEU A 311 21.68 11.04 11.94
N ALA A 312 20.76 11.88 11.49
CA ALA A 312 19.64 11.47 10.64
C ALA A 312 20.13 10.87 9.30
N ALA A 313 21.13 11.47 8.68
CA ALA A 313 21.75 10.93 7.46
C ALA A 313 22.44 9.58 7.72
N ALA A 314 23.15 9.43 8.84
CA ALA A 314 23.76 8.17 9.23
C ALA A 314 22.73 7.07 9.51
N MET A 315 21.60 7.42 10.15
CA MET A 315 20.47 6.50 10.38
C MET A 315 19.80 6.09 9.06
N SER A 316 19.60 7.02 8.13
CA SER A 316 19.09 6.71 6.79
C SER A 316 20.04 5.78 6.03
N ASN A 317 21.35 6.03 6.09
CA ASN A 317 22.34 5.17 5.46
C ASN A 317 22.35 3.76 6.09
N ALA A 318 22.25 3.67 7.42
CA ALA A 318 22.12 2.37 8.10
C ALA A 318 20.87 1.60 7.65
N ALA A 319 19.72 2.27 7.54
CA ALA A 319 18.48 1.68 7.04
C ALA A 319 18.60 1.21 5.57
N THR A 320 19.29 1.96 4.71
CA THR A 320 19.53 1.51 3.32
C THR A 320 20.45 0.30 3.25
N VAL A 321 21.47 0.21 4.13
CA VAL A 321 22.37 -0.95 4.20
C VAL A 321 21.65 -2.18 4.75
N GLU A 322 20.74 -2.02 5.70
CA GLU A 322 19.85 -3.09 6.17
C GLU A 322 18.86 -3.56 5.09
N GLY A 323 18.28 -2.63 4.34
CA GLY A 323 17.42 -2.95 3.18
C GLY A 323 18.16 -3.69 2.07
N ALA A 324 19.41 -3.31 1.79
CA ALA A 324 20.24 -4.04 0.83
C ALA A 324 20.63 -5.45 1.34
N ARG A 325 20.83 -5.62 2.65
CA ARG A 325 21.06 -6.93 3.25
C ARG A 325 19.84 -7.85 3.16
N SER A 326 18.64 -7.33 3.40
CA SER A 326 17.41 -8.15 3.29
C SER A 326 17.11 -8.55 1.84
N SER A 327 17.35 -7.65 0.88
CA SER A 327 17.22 -7.95 -0.55
C SER A 327 18.22 -8.99 -1.03
N ASN A 328 19.48 -8.92 -0.57
CA ASN A 328 20.46 -9.97 -0.87
C ASN A 328 20.09 -11.32 -0.21
N GLN A 329 19.43 -11.30 0.94
CA GLN A 329 19.00 -12.52 1.63
C GLN A 329 17.80 -13.19 0.93
N SER A 330 16.87 -12.41 0.35
CA SER A 330 15.77 -12.94 -0.46
C SER A 330 16.25 -13.52 -1.80
N GLU A 331 17.22 -12.87 -2.45
CA GLU A 331 17.85 -13.40 -3.67
C GLU A 331 18.58 -14.73 -3.44
N LEU A 332 19.26 -14.90 -2.30
CA LEU A 332 19.86 -16.19 -1.93
C LEU A 332 18.81 -17.28 -1.68
N ARG A 333 17.65 -16.91 -1.13
CA ARG A 333 16.57 -17.87 -0.83
C ARG A 333 15.84 -18.33 -2.09
N ASN A 334 15.63 -17.44 -3.06
CA ASN A 334 15.05 -17.80 -4.36
C ASN A 334 15.96 -18.74 -5.15
N LYS A 335 17.30 -18.52 -5.14
CA LYS A 335 18.24 -19.45 -5.77
C LYS A 335 18.18 -20.86 -5.19
N GLY A 336 17.93 -21.01 -3.89
CA GLY A 336 17.73 -22.32 -3.27
C GLY A 336 16.46 -23.03 -3.75
N SER A 337 15.39 -22.27 -4.03
CA SER A 337 14.14 -22.81 -4.59
C SER A 337 14.32 -23.30 -6.02
N ASP A 338 15.01 -22.52 -6.86
CA ASP A 338 15.28 -22.89 -8.25
C ASP A 338 16.13 -24.17 -8.33
N ASP A 339 17.12 -24.34 -7.45
CA ASP A 339 17.95 -25.56 -7.38
C ASP A 339 17.15 -26.80 -6.94
N GLU A 340 16.18 -26.65 -6.03
CA GLU A 340 15.27 -27.74 -5.63
C GLU A 340 14.33 -28.16 -6.76
N GLU A 341 13.75 -27.19 -7.49
CA GLU A 341 12.91 -27.47 -8.66
C GLU A 341 13.71 -28.19 -9.75
N LEU A 342 14.94 -27.73 -10.04
CA LEU A 342 15.83 -28.33 -11.04
C LEU A 342 16.24 -29.77 -10.66
N ALA A 343 16.43 -30.04 -9.37
CA ALA A 343 16.68 -31.40 -8.87
C ALA A 343 15.45 -32.31 -9.03
N SER A 344 14.24 -31.80 -8.77
CA SER A 344 13.00 -32.55 -8.95
C SER A 344 12.78 -32.91 -10.42
N LEU A 345 13.00 -31.96 -11.33
CA LEU A 345 12.83 -32.13 -12.77
C LEU A 345 13.80 -33.18 -13.33
N LYS A 346 15.05 -33.18 -12.85
CA LYS A 346 16.04 -34.20 -13.22
C LYS A 346 15.60 -35.60 -12.80
N LYS A 347 15.05 -35.73 -11.60
CA LYS A 347 14.54 -37.01 -11.10
C LYS A 347 13.36 -37.51 -11.93
N GLU A 348 12.43 -36.64 -12.29
CA GLU A 348 11.30 -36.98 -13.16
C GLU A 348 11.77 -37.44 -14.56
N HIS A 349 12.79 -36.79 -15.11
CA HIS A 349 13.41 -37.23 -16.37
C HIS A 349 14.05 -38.62 -16.27
N GLU A 350 14.69 -38.92 -15.14
CA GLU A 350 15.29 -40.23 -14.87
C GLU A 350 14.22 -41.33 -14.72
N ASP A 351 13.12 -41.04 -14.00
CA ASP A 351 11.99 -41.96 -13.87
C ASP A 351 11.30 -42.21 -15.22
N LEU A 352 11.19 -41.19 -16.07
CA LEU A 352 10.64 -41.32 -17.42
C LEU A 352 11.52 -42.21 -18.32
N LEU A 353 12.84 -42.09 -18.23
CA LEU A 353 13.78 -42.94 -18.96
C LEU A 353 13.65 -44.42 -18.55
N VAL A 354 13.45 -44.68 -17.26
CA VAL A 354 13.19 -46.05 -16.76
C VAL A 354 11.90 -46.61 -17.36
N LEU A 355 10.83 -45.82 -17.40
CA LEU A 355 9.54 -46.19 -18.01
C LEU A 355 9.64 -46.48 -19.51
N LEU A 356 10.42 -45.67 -20.24
CA LEU A 356 10.67 -45.88 -21.66
C LEU A 356 11.45 -47.18 -21.91
N ALA A 357 12.49 -47.45 -21.12
CA ALA A 357 13.23 -48.72 -21.21
C ALA A 357 12.33 -49.94 -20.92
N ASP A 358 11.40 -49.81 -19.96
CA ASP A 358 10.44 -50.87 -19.62
C ASP A 358 9.39 -51.10 -20.73
N GLN A 359 8.97 -50.03 -21.42
CA GLN A 359 8.14 -50.13 -22.62
C GLN A 359 8.90 -50.80 -23.77
N ASP A 360 10.16 -50.44 -23.99
CA ASP A 360 10.97 -50.98 -25.07
C ASP A 360 11.27 -52.48 -24.89
N ALA A 361 11.49 -52.89 -23.63
CA ALA A 361 11.59 -54.29 -23.25
C ALA A 361 10.28 -55.06 -23.51
N LYS A 362 9.12 -54.47 -23.24
CA LYS A 362 7.80 -55.06 -23.55
C LYS A 362 7.55 -55.14 -25.05
N ILE A 363 7.89 -54.10 -25.81
CA ILE A 363 7.78 -54.09 -27.27
C ILE A 363 8.64 -55.21 -27.86
N SER A 364 9.87 -55.37 -27.38
CA SER A 364 10.76 -56.45 -27.76
C SER A 364 10.16 -57.84 -27.47
N GLN A 365 9.57 -58.03 -26.27
CA GLN A 365 8.89 -59.29 -25.93
C GLN A 365 7.67 -59.57 -26.81
N TYR A 366 6.87 -58.54 -27.14
CA TYR A 366 5.71 -58.68 -28.01
C TYR A 366 6.11 -58.98 -29.46
N ARG A 367 7.13 -58.31 -30.00
CA ARG A 367 7.72 -58.63 -31.31
C ARG A 367 8.20 -60.08 -31.35
N GLN A 368 8.94 -60.53 -30.34
CA GLN A 368 9.43 -61.91 -30.27
C GLN A 368 8.29 -62.94 -30.20
N ARG A 369 7.19 -62.63 -29.51
CA ARG A 369 6.00 -63.49 -29.41
C ARG A 369 5.18 -63.52 -30.71
N LEU A 370 5.13 -62.41 -31.45
CA LEU A 370 4.52 -62.33 -32.78
C LEU A 370 5.30 -63.15 -33.81
N ILE A 371 6.65 -63.13 -33.76
CA ILE A 371 7.52 -63.97 -34.60
C ILE A 371 7.25 -65.47 -34.33
N GLN A 372 7.13 -65.88 -33.07
CA GLN A 372 6.83 -67.27 -32.70
C GLN A 372 5.45 -67.76 -33.20
N LEU A 373 4.51 -66.84 -33.47
CA LEU A 373 3.18 -67.14 -33.97
C LEU A 373 3.07 -67.11 -35.51
N GLY A 374 4.19 -66.92 -36.22
CA GLY A 374 4.25 -66.98 -37.68
C GLY A 374 3.76 -65.72 -38.40
N GLN A 375 3.63 -64.59 -37.69
CA GLN A 375 3.37 -63.29 -38.30
C GLN A 375 4.67 -62.56 -38.66
N THR A 376 4.72 -61.97 -39.86
CA THR A 376 5.81 -61.09 -40.28
C THR A 376 5.74 -59.78 -39.53
N VAL A 377 6.65 -59.58 -38.58
CA VAL A 377 6.89 -58.28 -37.93
C VAL A 377 7.76 -57.48 -38.91
N THR A 378 7.21 -56.42 -39.48
CA THR A 378 7.99 -55.45 -40.26
C THR A 378 8.83 -54.64 -39.28
N ASP A 379 10.12 -54.93 -39.24
CA ASP A 379 11.11 -54.02 -38.68
C ASP A 379 11.19 -52.80 -39.61
N GLU A 380 10.46 -51.73 -39.30
CA GLU A 380 10.82 -50.41 -39.81
C GLU A 380 11.83 -49.77 -38.86
N GLU A 381 12.96 -50.43 -38.63
CA GLU A 381 14.18 -49.82 -38.09
C GLU A 381 15.41 -50.55 -38.66
N ASP A 382 15.46 -50.67 -39.99
CA ASP A 382 16.74 -50.79 -40.72
C ASP A 382 16.62 -49.94 -41.99
N ASP A 383 16.92 -48.64 -41.85
CA ASP A 383 17.48 -47.78 -42.89
C ASP A 383 17.62 -46.34 -42.37
N GLY A 384 18.84 -45.91 -42.04
CA GLY A 384 19.13 -44.50 -41.76
C GLY A 384 20.50 -44.24 -41.13
N ALA A 385 21.41 -43.68 -41.93
CA ALA A 385 22.76 -43.24 -41.61
C ALA A 385 22.90 -42.21 -40.48
#